data_AF-A0A8C2JI03-F1
#
_entry.id   AF-A0A8C2JI03-F1
#
_cell.length_a   1.000
_cell.length_b   1.000
_cell.length_c   1.000
_cell.angle_alpha   90.00
_cell.angle_beta   90.00
_cell.angle_gamma   90.00
#
_symmetry.space_group_name_H-M   'P 1'
#
loop_
_entity.id
_entity.type
_entity.pdbx_description
1 polymer ?
#
loop_
_entity_poly.entity_id
_entity_poly.type
_entity_poly.pdbx_seq_one_letter_code
_entity_poly.pdbx_strand_id
1 'polypeptide(L)'
;MAWQNSQNRLLFLFEYTTVRYVGTDNKKIGLLYRIFQLTIMGYLIGWVFFKNKGYQVKDDTIESSVVTKVKGVARVNTTDSNLWGPEDYVFPSQGENFLSIATNFIETPNQKLGIKTGVCLETHNGTCEIYGWCPTEIRKNPDPATIVREAENFTLYIRNFVRFSRFNFSTSNVPNENRTLYLKHCSYDEHFHPYCPIFRLGDIVNKTGHKFEEMAKRGASIGVLIEWLCDLDKDSDCRPRYSFVCLDKVTFDFRFARYSTDAAGQRQRTFYKVFGIHLDIMVCGTVCDSNAKVMNA
;
A
#
# COMPACT_ATOMS: atom_id res chain seq x y z
N MET A 1 68.45 50.81 0.64
CA MET A 1 67.80 51.68 1.64
C MET A 1 66.43 51.10 1.93
N ALA A 2 66.40 50.16 2.88
CA ALA A 2 65.17 49.72 3.53
C ALA A 2 64.75 50.79 4.55
N TRP A 3 63.46 50.79 4.90
CA TRP A 3 62.78 51.65 5.89
C TRP A 3 62.18 52.97 5.41
N GLN A 4 60.99 52.88 4.80
CA GLN A 4 59.84 53.64 5.32
C GLN A 4 58.53 52.89 5.03
N ASN A 5 57.71 52.78 6.08
CA ASN A 5 56.30 52.38 6.13
C ASN A 5 55.90 50.89 6.30
N SER A 6 56.30 50.32 7.44
CA SER A 6 55.72 49.12 8.07
C SER A 6 54.26 49.30 8.57
N GLN A 7 53.67 50.49 8.48
CA GLN A 7 52.28 50.73 8.91
C GLN A 7 51.21 50.39 7.84
N ASN A 8 51.59 50.14 6.58
CA ASN A 8 50.62 49.98 5.47
C ASN A 8 50.24 48.52 5.12
N ARG A 9 50.86 47.48 5.71
CA ARG A 9 50.50 46.07 5.41
C ARG A 9 49.31 45.54 6.20
N LEU A 10 49.09 46.04 7.43
CA LEU A 10 47.94 45.66 8.27
C LEU A 10 46.64 46.32 7.80
N LEU A 11 46.71 47.48 7.15
CA LEU A 11 45.53 48.20 6.64
C LEU A 11 44.86 47.49 5.47
N PHE A 12 45.60 46.70 4.69
CA PHE A 12 45.07 45.90 3.59
C PHE A 12 44.12 44.78 4.05
N LEU A 13 44.26 44.29 5.29
CA LEU A 13 43.35 43.29 5.88
C LEU A 13 41.97 43.87 6.23
N PHE A 14 41.88 45.19 6.36
CA PHE A 14 40.63 45.93 6.62
C PHE A 14 40.16 46.71 5.38
N GLU A 15 40.75 46.46 4.21
CA GLU A 15 40.38 47.13 2.97
C GLU A 15 39.18 46.42 2.34
N TYR A 16 38.04 47.11 2.37
CA TYR A 16 36.79 46.66 1.76
C TYR A 16 36.48 47.55 0.56
N THR A 17 36.42 46.94 -0.62
CA THR A 17 36.10 47.64 -1.86
C THR A 17 34.58 47.66 -2.06
N THR A 18 34.03 48.84 -2.34
CA THR A 18 32.63 49.03 -2.70
C THR A 18 32.48 49.52 -4.11
N VAL A 19 31.41 49.08 -4.75
CA VAL A 19 30.93 49.68 -5.98
C VAL A 19 30.40 51.09 -5.66
N ARG A 20 30.82 52.09 -6.44
CA ARG A 20 30.27 53.44 -6.34
C ARG A 20 28.93 53.47 -7.07
N TYR A 21 27.85 53.79 -6.36
CA TYR A 21 26.52 53.93 -6.93
C TYR A 21 26.24 55.40 -7.29
N VAL A 22 25.56 55.62 -8.42
CA VAL A 22 25.06 56.95 -8.80
C VAL A 22 23.59 57.03 -8.39
N GLY A 23 23.28 57.94 -7.46
CA GLY A 23 21.92 58.23 -7.04
C GLY A 23 21.26 59.21 -8.01
N THR A 24 20.03 58.90 -8.45
CA THR A 24 19.23 59.78 -9.30
C THR A 24 17.94 60.18 -8.59
N ASP A 25 17.74 61.49 -8.35
CA ASP A 25 16.55 62.04 -7.67
C ASP A 25 15.33 62.22 -8.59
N ASN A 26 15.05 61.22 -9.43
CA ASN A 26 13.90 61.27 -10.33
C ASN A 26 12.72 60.47 -9.77
N LYS A 27 11.63 61.17 -9.41
CA LYS A 27 10.40 60.57 -8.86
C LYS A 27 9.80 59.48 -9.76
N LYS A 28 9.88 59.61 -11.10
CA LYS A 28 9.31 58.61 -12.03
C LYS A 28 10.10 57.30 -12.02
N ILE A 29 11.43 57.38 -12.03
CA ILE A 29 12.33 56.21 -12.00
C ILE A 29 12.24 55.52 -10.63
N GLY A 30 12.19 56.30 -9.54
CA GLY A 30 11.99 55.78 -8.20
C GLY A 30 10.67 55.03 -8.03
N LEU A 31 9.56 55.58 -8.57
CA LEU A 31 8.26 54.90 -8.54
C LEU A 31 8.29 53.58 -9.31
N LEU A 32 8.89 53.56 -10.50
CA LEU A 32 8.99 52.35 -11.33
C LEU A 32 9.81 51.25 -10.62
N TYR A 33 10.94 51.62 -10.01
CA TYR A 33 11.76 50.69 -9.23
C TYR A 33 11.01 50.14 -8.01
N ARG A 34 10.25 50.98 -7.29
CA ARG A 34 9.42 50.55 -6.14
C ARG A 34 8.29 49.61 -6.55
N ILE A 35 7.62 49.88 -7.68
CA ILE A 35 6.58 48.98 -8.22
C ILE A 35 7.20 47.62 -8.53
N PHE A 36 8.33 47.60 -9.24
CA PHE A 36 9.02 46.35 -9.57
C PHE A 36 9.43 45.55 -8.33
N GLN A 37 9.99 46.22 -7.30
CA GLN A 37 10.29 45.59 -6.02
C GLN A 37 9.04 45.00 -5.36
N LEU A 38 7.92 45.72 -5.34
CA LEU A 38 6.67 45.24 -4.76
C LEU A 38 6.08 44.06 -5.54
N THR A 39 6.21 44.04 -6.86
CA THR A 39 5.78 42.90 -7.68
C THR A 39 6.58 41.65 -7.36
N ILE A 40 7.91 41.76 -7.25
CA ILE A 40 8.77 40.62 -6.86
C ILE A 40 8.45 40.17 -5.44
N MET A 41 8.30 41.11 -4.50
CA MET A 41 7.99 40.79 -3.11
C MET A 41 6.63 40.09 -3.00
N GLY A 42 5.62 40.58 -3.71
CA GLY A 42 4.29 39.97 -3.79
C GLY A 42 4.34 38.58 -4.39
N TYR A 43 5.14 38.36 -5.44
CA TYR A 43 5.35 37.04 -6.03
C TYR A 43 6.00 36.07 -5.03
N LEU A 44 7.08 36.47 -4.36
CA LEU A 44 7.77 35.62 -3.38
C LEU A 44 6.83 35.27 -2.22
N ILE A 45 6.18 36.26 -1.61
CA ILE A 45 5.28 36.03 -0.48
C ILE A 45 4.08 35.16 -0.91
N GLY A 46 3.39 35.52 -1.99
CA GLY A 46 2.18 34.82 -2.43
C GLY A 46 2.45 33.43 -3.01
N TRP A 47 3.37 33.32 -3.97
CA TRP A 47 3.61 32.07 -4.68
C TRP A 47 4.55 31.14 -3.90
N VAL A 48 5.71 31.63 -3.47
CA VAL A 48 6.76 30.79 -2.86
C VAL A 48 6.39 30.43 -1.41
N PHE A 49 6.01 31.43 -0.60
CA PHE A 49 5.73 31.19 0.82
C PHE A 49 4.31 30.66 1.05
N PHE A 50 3.27 31.33 0.54
CA PHE A 50 1.89 30.89 0.83
C PHE A 50 1.44 29.68 0.01
N LYS A 51 1.66 29.68 -1.31
CA LYS A 51 1.14 28.59 -2.17
C LYS A 51 2.00 27.32 -2.13
N ASN A 52 3.32 27.46 -2.28
CA ASN A 52 4.22 26.31 -2.33
C ASN A 52 4.72 25.86 -0.95
N LYS A 53 4.42 26.63 0.10
CA LYS A 53 4.96 26.42 1.46
C LYS A 53 6.48 26.22 1.46
N GLY A 54 7.20 27.06 0.71
CA GLY A 54 8.66 26.96 0.57
C GLY A 54 9.46 27.14 1.87
N TYR A 55 8.80 27.54 2.95
CA TYR A 55 9.38 27.63 4.30
C TYR A 55 9.45 26.27 5.02
N GLN A 56 8.72 25.24 4.55
CA GLN A 56 8.70 23.93 5.19
C GLN A 56 9.73 22.99 4.59
N VAL A 57 10.46 22.27 5.43
CA VAL A 57 11.30 21.15 5.02
C VAL A 57 10.39 19.94 4.83
N LYS A 58 10.53 19.25 3.69
CA LYS A 58 9.76 18.04 3.37
C LYS A 58 10.61 16.79 3.50
N ASP A 59 9.99 15.71 3.96
CA ASP A 59 10.55 14.36 3.95
C ASP A 59 9.56 13.39 3.30
N ASP A 60 10.04 12.72 2.26
CA ASP A 60 9.30 11.68 1.52
C ASP A 60 9.81 10.27 1.90
N THR A 61 10.83 10.17 2.77
CA THR A 61 11.38 8.89 3.22
C THR A 61 10.55 8.32 4.37
N ILE A 62 9.53 7.56 4.00
CA ILE A 62 8.62 6.91 4.95
C ILE A 62 9.08 5.48 5.23
N GLU A 63 9.32 5.17 6.51
CA GLU A 63 9.45 3.80 7.00
C GLU A 63 8.05 3.34 7.43
N SER A 64 7.55 2.24 6.88
CA SER A 64 6.22 1.73 7.19
C SER A 64 6.22 0.26 7.59
N SER A 65 5.31 -0.10 8.49
CA SER A 65 4.99 -1.47 8.84
C SER A 65 3.49 -1.66 8.76
N VAL A 66 3.06 -2.72 8.08
CA VAL A 66 1.66 -3.07 7.89
C VAL A 66 1.42 -4.44 8.50
N VAL A 67 0.33 -4.56 9.25
CA VAL A 67 -0.19 -5.81 9.77
C VAL A 67 -1.64 -5.92 9.36
N THR A 68 -2.00 -7.03 8.72
CA THR A 68 -3.35 -7.27 8.25
C THR A 68 -4.00 -8.44 8.99
N LYS A 69 -5.32 -8.39 9.14
CA LYS A 69 -6.09 -9.50 9.72
C LYS A 69 -7.47 -9.57 9.10
N VAL A 70 -7.80 -10.71 8.51
CA VAL A 70 -9.14 -10.96 7.97
C VAL A 70 -9.98 -11.68 9.01
N LYS A 71 -11.28 -11.35 9.06
CA LYS A 71 -12.29 -12.04 9.85
C LYS A 71 -13.52 -12.31 9.01
N GLY A 72 -14.07 -13.50 9.22
CA GLY A 72 -15.26 -13.98 8.53
C GLY A 72 -15.24 -15.50 8.50
N VAL A 73 -16.40 -16.09 8.32
CA VAL A 73 -16.55 -17.54 8.13
C VAL A 73 -17.40 -17.75 6.89
N ALA A 74 -17.04 -18.74 6.09
CA ALA A 74 -17.79 -19.10 4.90
C ALA A 74 -18.18 -20.56 4.95
N ARG A 75 -19.40 -20.85 4.49
CA ARG A 75 -19.84 -22.23 4.30
C ARG A 75 -19.50 -22.65 2.88
N VAL A 76 -18.70 -23.71 2.75
CA VAL A 76 -18.20 -24.17 1.46
C VAL A 76 -18.50 -25.65 1.34
N ASN A 77 -18.91 -26.13 0.17
CA ASN A 77 -19.20 -27.54 -0.05
C ASN A 77 -17.94 -28.25 -0.57
N THR A 78 -16.97 -28.53 0.31
CA THR A 78 -15.73 -29.26 -0.03
C THR A 78 -15.69 -30.65 0.58
N THR A 79 -14.83 -31.53 0.05
CA THR A 79 -14.70 -32.91 0.57
C THR A 79 -14.12 -32.96 1.99
N ASP A 80 -13.31 -31.97 2.35
CA ASP A 80 -12.56 -31.97 3.61
C ASP A 80 -13.36 -31.32 4.76
N SER A 81 -14.00 -30.17 4.52
CA SER A 81 -14.76 -29.44 5.54
C SER A 81 -15.87 -28.57 4.94
N ASN A 82 -16.95 -28.37 5.71
CA ASN A 82 -18.09 -27.57 5.28
C ASN A 82 -18.00 -26.09 5.69
N LEU A 83 -17.00 -25.73 6.50
CA LEU A 83 -16.85 -24.42 7.10
C LEU A 83 -15.39 -24.00 6.99
N TRP A 84 -15.14 -22.83 6.39
CA TRP A 84 -13.81 -22.26 6.21
C TRP A 84 -13.63 -21.04 7.11
N GLY A 85 -12.51 -21.02 7.83
CA GLY A 85 -12.04 -19.88 8.61
C GLY A 85 -10.93 -19.11 7.88
N PRO A 86 -10.47 -17.96 8.45
CA PRO A 86 -9.36 -17.18 7.88
C PRO A 86 -8.10 -18.01 7.59
N GLU A 87 -7.84 -19.06 8.37
CA GLU A 87 -6.76 -20.02 8.19
C GLU A 87 -6.85 -20.84 6.90
N ASP A 88 -8.05 -21.00 6.34
CA ASP A 88 -8.30 -21.78 5.12
C ASP A 88 -8.29 -20.93 3.85
N TYR A 89 -8.78 -19.69 3.94
CA TYR A 89 -8.97 -18.83 2.77
C TYR A 89 -7.98 -17.66 2.66
N VAL A 90 -7.15 -17.36 3.67
CA VAL A 90 -6.18 -16.24 3.62
C VAL A 90 -4.75 -16.74 3.40
N PHE A 91 -4.09 -16.20 2.37
CA PHE A 91 -2.74 -16.58 1.98
C PHE A 91 -1.84 -15.37 1.68
N PRO A 92 -0.67 -15.23 2.32
CA PRO A 92 -0.22 -15.96 3.50
C PRO A 92 -1.04 -15.58 4.74
N SER A 93 -1.18 -16.51 5.69
CA SER A 93 -1.91 -16.27 6.95
C SER A 93 -1.15 -15.40 7.96
N GLN A 94 0.14 -15.11 7.69
CA GLN A 94 1.02 -14.30 8.54
C GLN A 94 0.60 -12.82 8.57
N GLY A 95 -0.09 -12.32 7.54
CA GLY A 95 -0.66 -10.97 7.49
C GLY A 95 0.38 -9.85 7.41
N GLU A 96 1.07 -9.76 6.26
CA GLU A 96 2.07 -8.73 5.97
C GLU A 96 1.46 -7.57 5.16
N ASN A 97 2.25 -6.94 4.29
CA ASN A 97 1.84 -5.89 3.35
C ASN A 97 1.03 -6.42 2.15
N PHE A 98 0.94 -7.73 1.96
CA PHE A 98 0.05 -8.33 0.97
C PHE A 98 -0.67 -9.55 1.53
N LEU A 99 -1.86 -9.84 1.01
CA LEU A 99 -2.59 -11.07 1.28
C LEU A 99 -3.53 -11.43 0.12
N SER A 100 -3.94 -12.69 0.05
CA SER A 100 -4.89 -13.18 -0.94
C SER A 100 -6.05 -13.86 -0.22
N ILE A 101 -7.27 -13.47 -0.56
CA ILE A 101 -8.50 -14.06 -0.04
C ILE A 101 -9.08 -14.97 -1.12
N ALA A 102 -9.17 -16.26 -0.82
CA ALA A 102 -9.77 -17.25 -1.69
C ALA A 102 -11.28 -16.98 -1.85
N THR A 103 -11.72 -16.79 -3.09
CA THR A 103 -13.12 -16.50 -3.42
C THR A 103 -13.75 -17.57 -4.31
N ASN A 104 -12.93 -18.35 -5.01
CA ASN A 104 -13.36 -19.49 -5.80
C ASN A 104 -12.21 -20.52 -5.87
N PHE A 105 -12.52 -21.78 -6.13
CA PHE A 105 -11.51 -22.84 -6.19
C PHE A 105 -11.98 -24.01 -7.06
N ILE A 106 -11.01 -24.78 -7.56
CA ILE A 106 -11.21 -26.07 -8.20
C ILE A 106 -10.46 -27.10 -7.37
N GLU A 107 -11.22 -28.03 -6.80
CA GLU A 107 -10.72 -29.13 -5.99
C GLU A 107 -10.47 -30.36 -6.87
N THR A 108 -9.32 -31.00 -6.70
CA THR A 108 -9.00 -32.32 -7.27
C THR A 108 -8.62 -33.25 -6.11
N PRO A 109 -9.60 -34.00 -5.56
CA PRO A 109 -9.39 -34.82 -4.38
C PRO A 109 -8.68 -36.13 -4.72
N ASN A 110 -8.17 -36.79 -3.67
CA ASN A 110 -7.61 -38.14 -3.73
C ASN A 110 -6.49 -38.32 -4.76
N GLN A 111 -5.66 -37.29 -4.97
CA GLN A 111 -4.49 -37.45 -5.81
C GLN A 111 -3.51 -38.40 -5.13
N LYS A 112 -3.12 -39.47 -5.83
CA LYS A 112 -2.09 -40.42 -5.41
C LYS A 112 -0.91 -40.36 -6.37
N LEU A 113 0.22 -40.88 -5.93
CA LEU A 113 1.40 -40.96 -6.78
C LEU A 113 1.18 -42.02 -7.86
N GLY A 114 1.06 -41.58 -9.12
CA GLY A 114 0.91 -42.43 -10.29
C GLY A 114 2.24 -42.99 -10.78
N ILE A 115 2.19 -44.09 -11.53
CA ILE A 115 3.35 -44.75 -12.15
C ILE A 115 3.36 -44.41 -13.64
N LYS A 116 4.53 -44.07 -14.19
CA LYS A 116 4.70 -43.83 -15.63
C LYS A 116 5.01 -45.15 -16.34
N THR A 117 4.12 -45.62 -17.20
CA THR A 117 4.34 -46.87 -17.95
C THR A 117 4.87 -46.64 -19.37
N GLY A 118 4.83 -45.38 -19.85
CA GLY A 118 5.37 -44.99 -21.16
C GLY A 118 4.37 -45.21 -22.32
N VAL A 119 3.12 -45.54 -21.99
CA VAL A 119 2.04 -45.72 -22.95
C VAL A 119 1.38 -44.38 -23.25
N CYS A 120 1.00 -44.15 -24.51
CA CYS A 120 0.14 -43.03 -24.90
C CYS A 120 -1.32 -43.49 -24.81
N LEU A 121 -2.13 -42.80 -24.01
CA LEU A 121 -3.54 -43.13 -23.87
C LEU A 121 -4.35 -42.41 -24.96
N GLU A 122 -5.08 -43.18 -25.78
CA GLU A 122 -5.93 -42.66 -26.85
C GLU A 122 -7.21 -41.96 -26.33
N THR A 123 -7.54 -42.15 -25.05
CA THR A 123 -8.82 -41.76 -24.42
C THR A 123 -9.11 -40.25 -24.45
N HIS A 124 -8.11 -39.38 -24.68
CA HIS A 124 -8.29 -37.92 -24.74
C HIS A 124 -7.38 -37.25 -25.79
N ASN A 125 -7.54 -37.56 -27.08
CA ASN A 125 -6.76 -36.95 -28.18
C ASN A 125 -5.24 -37.24 -28.11
N GLY A 126 -4.83 -38.41 -27.60
CA GLY A 126 -3.42 -38.81 -27.53
C GLY A 126 -2.64 -38.09 -26.42
N THR A 127 -2.95 -38.41 -25.16
CA THR A 127 -2.24 -37.89 -24.00
C THR A 127 -1.14 -38.85 -23.53
N CYS A 128 0.05 -38.31 -23.23
CA CYS A 128 1.15 -39.09 -22.68
C CYS A 128 0.97 -39.38 -21.19
N GLU A 129 1.31 -40.59 -20.75
CA GLU A 129 1.45 -40.89 -19.34
C GLU A 129 2.63 -40.17 -18.69
N ILE A 130 2.42 -39.69 -17.47
CA ILE A 130 3.42 -38.98 -16.67
C ILE A 130 3.58 -39.63 -15.30
N TYR A 131 4.77 -39.49 -14.71
CA TYR A 131 5.00 -39.83 -13.31
C TYR A 131 4.69 -38.59 -12.47
N GLY A 132 3.71 -38.68 -11.57
CA GLY A 132 3.26 -37.53 -10.79
C GLY A 132 1.97 -37.79 -10.03
N TRP A 133 1.32 -36.71 -9.61
CA TRP A 133 0.05 -36.79 -8.89
C TRP A 133 -1.11 -37.04 -9.86
N CYS A 134 -1.80 -38.17 -9.67
CA CYS A 134 -2.91 -38.62 -10.50
C CYS A 134 -4.19 -38.74 -9.65
N PRO A 135 -5.37 -38.29 -10.17
CA PRO A 135 -5.57 -37.66 -11.48
C PRO A 135 -4.96 -36.25 -11.56
N THR A 136 -4.58 -35.82 -12.76
CA THR A 136 -3.97 -34.49 -12.98
C THR A 136 -4.96 -33.34 -12.73
N GLU A 137 -4.45 -32.12 -12.57
CA GLU A 137 -5.27 -30.89 -12.47
C GLU A 137 -6.32 -30.86 -13.59
N ILE A 138 -7.58 -30.70 -13.19
CA ILE A 138 -8.70 -30.59 -14.11
C ILE A 138 -8.62 -29.21 -14.77
N ARG A 139 -8.34 -29.17 -16.08
CA ARG A 139 -8.36 -27.94 -16.89
C ARG A 139 -9.81 -27.52 -17.18
N LYS A 140 -10.47 -26.96 -16.18
CA LYS A 140 -11.81 -26.36 -16.30
C LYS A 140 -11.76 -24.86 -16.00
N ASN A 141 -12.69 -24.14 -16.60
CA ASN A 141 -12.96 -22.76 -16.20
C ASN A 141 -13.60 -22.74 -14.81
N PRO A 142 -13.32 -21.69 -14.01
CA PRO A 142 -13.93 -21.56 -12.69
C PRO A 142 -15.45 -21.47 -12.79
N ASP A 143 -16.13 -22.31 -12.01
CA ASP A 143 -17.58 -22.39 -11.95
C ASP A 143 -18.13 -21.23 -11.08
N PRO A 144 -19.17 -20.50 -11.51
CA PRO A 144 -19.88 -19.56 -10.65
C PRO A 144 -20.50 -20.21 -9.40
N ALA A 145 -20.82 -21.50 -9.43
CA ALA A 145 -21.46 -22.20 -8.31
C ALA A 145 -20.52 -22.42 -7.11
N THR A 146 -19.21 -22.41 -7.34
CA THR A 146 -18.17 -22.59 -6.30
C THR A 146 -17.68 -21.28 -5.69
N ILE A 147 -18.28 -20.15 -6.07
CA ILE A 147 -17.97 -18.83 -5.49
C ILE A 147 -18.39 -18.79 -4.02
N VAL A 148 -17.47 -18.35 -3.17
CA VAL A 148 -17.69 -18.12 -1.74
C VAL A 148 -18.38 -16.77 -1.56
N ARG A 149 -19.72 -16.76 -1.52
CA ARG A 149 -20.53 -15.53 -1.48
C ARG A 149 -20.38 -14.77 -0.15
N GLU A 150 -20.18 -15.50 0.95
CA GLU A 150 -19.95 -14.92 2.28
C GLU A 150 -18.69 -14.07 2.34
N ALA A 151 -17.73 -14.27 1.42
CA ALA A 151 -16.49 -13.51 1.36
C ALA A 151 -16.72 -12.02 1.12
N GLU A 152 -17.82 -11.62 0.48
CA GLU A 152 -18.20 -10.21 0.31
C GLU A 152 -18.40 -9.49 1.66
N ASN A 153 -18.76 -10.23 2.70
CA ASN A 153 -18.99 -9.73 4.06
C ASN A 153 -17.78 -9.88 4.97
N PHE A 154 -16.65 -10.38 4.46
CA PHE A 154 -15.44 -10.46 5.26
C PHE A 154 -14.92 -9.08 5.61
N THR A 155 -14.38 -8.99 6.82
CA THR A 155 -13.81 -7.75 7.34
C THR A 155 -12.29 -7.87 7.35
N LEU A 156 -11.63 -6.90 6.75
CA LEU A 156 -10.20 -6.74 6.70
C LEU A 156 -9.81 -5.63 7.67
N TYR A 157 -9.04 -5.99 8.68
CA TYR A 157 -8.41 -5.03 9.58
C TYR A 157 -6.99 -4.74 9.09
N ILE A 158 -6.67 -3.46 8.86
CA ILE A 158 -5.34 -3.00 8.45
C ILE A 158 -4.78 -2.10 9.54
N ARG A 159 -3.72 -2.54 10.20
CA ARG A 159 -2.94 -1.71 11.12
C ARG A 159 -1.67 -1.26 10.40
N ASN A 160 -1.50 0.04 10.28
CA ASN A 160 -0.33 0.65 9.67
C ASN A 160 0.36 1.57 10.67
N PHE A 161 1.67 1.37 10.81
CA PHE A 161 2.58 2.23 11.56
C PHE A 161 3.54 2.88 10.58
N VAL A 162 3.75 4.18 10.72
CA VAL A 162 4.66 4.96 9.87
C VAL A 162 5.62 5.76 10.73
N ARG A 163 6.85 5.88 10.24
CA ARG A 163 7.93 6.64 10.86
C ARG A 163 8.66 7.45 9.79
N PHE A 164 8.85 8.73 10.07
CA PHE A 164 9.63 9.65 9.25
C PHE A 164 10.92 9.95 9.99
N SER A 165 12.00 9.30 9.56
CA SER A 165 13.27 9.29 10.29
C SER A 165 13.91 10.67 10.35
N ARG A 166 13.72 11.53 9.34
CA ARG A 166 14.27 12.90 9.32
C ARG A 166 13.76 13.78 10.46
N PHE A 167 12.50 13.59 10.87
CA PHE A 167 11.87 14.38 11.93
C PHE A 167 11.68 13.60 13.23
N ASN A 168 12.15 12.33 13.29
CA ASN A 168 11.90 11.40 14.38
C ASN A 168 10.41 11.32 14.78
N PHE A 169 9.51 11.50 13.80
CA PHE A 169 8.08 11.48 13.99
C PHE A 169 7.53 10.10 13.64
N SER A 170 6.66 9.56 14.48
CA SER A 170 6.01 8.28 14.22
C SER A 170 4.55 8.30 14.63
N THR A 171 3.69 7.69 13.82
CA THR A 171 2.26 7.61 14.07
C THR A 171 1.67 6.30 13.54
N SER A 172 0.41 6.04 13.87
CA SER A 172 -0.33 4.85 13.46
C SER A 172 -1.76 5.24 13.08
N ASN A 173 -2.34 4.50 12.13
CA ASN A 173 -3.74 4.73 11.72
C ASN A 173 -4.77 4.38 12.80
N VAL A 174 -4.37 3.58 13.79
CA VAL A 174 -5.22 3.22 14.94
C VAL A 174 -5.01 4.24 16.06
N PRO A 175 -6.07 4.88 16.57
CA PRO A 175 -5.97 5.80 17.70
C PRO A 175 -5.56 5.05 18.98
N ASN A 176 -4.78 5.72 19.83
CA ASN A 176 -4.35 5.17 21.13
C ASN A 176 -5.48 5.22 22.17
N GLU A 177 -6.30 6.26 22.17
CA GLU A 177 -7.42 6.44 23.11
C GLU A 177 -8.65 5.63 22.69
N ASN A 178 -9.32 5.00 23.65
CA ASN A 178 -10.58 4.24 23.46
C ASN A 178 -10.56 3.20 22.32
N ARG A 179 -9.37 2.67 22.00
CA ARG A 179 -9.13 1.73 20.90
C ARG A 179 -10.13 0.57 20.84
N THR A 180 -10.43 -0.06 21.97
CA THR A 180 -11.30 -1.24 22.01
C THR A 180 -12.76 -0.92 21.72
N LEU A 181 -13.25 0.25 22.16
CA LEU A 181 -14.61 0.69 21.89
C LEU A 181 -14.75 1.11 20.42
N TYR A 182 -13.78 1.88 19.93
CA TYR A 182 -13.74 2.34 18.53
C TYR A 182 -13.73 1.18 17.54
N LEU A 183 -12.84 0.20 17.73
CA LEU A 183 -12.69 -0.94 16.82
C LEU A 183 -13.85 -1.94 16.86
N LYS A 184 -14.75 -1.89 17.87
CA LYS A 184 -15.93 -2.76 17.93
C LYS A 184 -17.07 -2.28 17.05
N HIS A 185 -17.17 -0.97 16.83
CA HIS A 185 -18.32 -0.35 16.16
C HIS A 185 -17.96 0.33 14.84
N CYS A 186 -16.69 0.65 14.60
CA CYS A 186 -16.31 1.32 13.37
C CYS A 186 -16.32 0.36 12.17
N SER A 187 -16.82 0.85 11.05
CA SER A 187 -16.59 0.30 9.71
C SER A 187 -16.16 1.46 8.84
N TYR A 188 -15.19 1.25 7.96
CA TYR A 188 -14.72 2.28 7.06
C TYR A 188 -15.84 2.79 6.15
N ASP A 189 -15.99 4.11 6.12
CA ASP A 189 -16.79 4.83 5.14
C ASP A 189 -16.12 6.17 4.86
N GLU A 190 -16.10 6.59 3.61
CA GLU A 190 -15.39 7.79 3.16
C GLU A 190 -15.91 9.10 3.80
N HIS A 191 -17.18 9.15 4.19
CA HIS A 191 -17.80 10.35 4.75
C HIS A 191 -18.04 10.22 6.26
N PHE A 192 -18.56 9.09 6.72
CA PHE A 192 -18.94 8.91 8.12
C PHE A 192 -17.77 8.49 9.01
N HIS A 193 -16.91 7.59 8.53
CA HIS A 193 -15.82 7.00 9.31
C HIS A 193 -14.53 6.82 8.47
N PRO A 194 -13.93 7.92 7.95
CA PRO A 194 -12.82 7.86 6.99
C PRO A 194 -11.53 7.29 7.58
N TYR A 195 -11.40 7.27 8.90
CA TYR A 195 -10.20 6.81 9.59
C TYR A 195 -10.31 5.39 10.15
N CYS A 196 -11.45 4.72 9.97
CA CYS A 196 -11.62 3.38 10.52
C CYS A 196 -10.73 2.37 9.77
N PRO A 197 -9.92 1.56 10.48
CA PRO A 197 -9.01 0.59 9.88
C PRO A 197 -9.69 -0.74 9.51
N ILE A 198 -11.02 -0.83 9.59
CA ILE A 198 -11.79 -2.05 9.33
C ILE A 198 -12.59 -1.84 8.05
N PHE A 199 -12.30 -2.65 7.05
CA PHE A 199 -12.87 -2.55 5.71
C PHE A 199 -13.67 -3.81 5.40
N ARG A 200 -14.81 -3.68 4.74
CA ARG A 200 -15.53 -4.83 4.20
C ARG A 200 -15.04 -5.14 2.78
N LEU A 201 -14.82 -6.41 2.47
CA LEU A 201 -14.25 -6.81 1.18
C LEU A 201 -15.14 -6.38 0.00
N GLY A 202 -16.47 -6.51 0.13
CA GLY A 202 -17.41 -6.03 -0.87
C GLY A 202 -17.30 -4.52 -1.14
N ASP A 203 -17.10 -3.71 -0.10
CA ASP A 203 -16.98 -2.26 -0.23
C ASP A 203 -15.67 -1.87 -0.92
N ILE A 204 -14.57 -2.57 -0.62
CA ILE A 204 -13.29 -2.42 -1.33
C ILE A 204 -13.49 -2.67 -2.83
N VAL A 205 -14.11 -3.80 -3.19
CA VAL A 205 -14.34 -4.15 -4.59
C VAL A 205 -15.24 -3.13 -5.28
N ASN A 206 -16.33 -2.71 -4.62
CA ASN A 206 -17.24 -1.72 -5.17
C ASN A 206 -16.54 -0.36 -5.42
N LYS A 207 -15.62 0.05 -4.53
CA LYS A 207 -14.82 1.28 -4.70
C LYS A 207 -13.88 1.24 -5.91
N THR A 208 -13.47 0.05 -6.36
CA THR A 208 -12.72 -0.08 -7.62
C THR A 208 -13.58 0.06 -8.88
N GLY A 209 -14.91 0.17 -8.75
CA GLY A 209 -15.85 0.26 -9.87
C GLY A 209 -16.22 -1.10 -10.49
N HIS A 210 -15.89 -2.21 -9.82
CA HIS A 210 -16.13 -3.56 -10.30
C HIS A 210 -17.15 -4.30 -9.45
N LYS A 211 -17.76 -5.35 -10.02
CA LYS A 211 -18.69 -6.24 -9.30
C LYS A 211 -17.93 -7.36 -8.62
N PHE A 212 -18.31 -7.68 -7.38
CA PHE A 212 -17.71 -8.74 -6.59
C PHE A 212 -17.73 -10.10 -7.30
N GLU A 213 -18.86 -10.49 -7.91
CA GLU A 213 -18.99 -11.81 -8.55
C GLU A 213 -17.99 -12.07 -9.68
N GLU A 214 -17.69 -11.05 -10.50
CA GLU A 214 -16.75 -11.17 -11.62
C GLU A 214 -15.31 -11.32 -11.13
N MET A 215 -14.93 -10.52 -10.12
CA MET A 215 -13.62 -10.60 -9.48
C MET A 215 -13.47 -11.91 -8.69
N ALA A 216 -14.52 -12.34 -8.00
CA ALA A 216 -14.52 -13.56 -7.22
C ALA A 216 -14.37 -14.82 -8.09
N LYS A 217 -14.98 -14.81 -9.29
CA LYS A 217 -14.94 -15.95 -10.23
C LYS A 217 -13.54 -16.18 -10.80
N ARG A 218 -12.87 -15.10 -11.23
CA ARG A 218 -11.62 -15.17 -11.99
C ARG A 218 -10.38 -14.81 -11.18
N GLY A 219 -10.56 -14.24 -10.00
CA GLY A 219 -9.49 -13.62 -9.22
C GLY A 219 -9.14 -12.23 -9.77
N ALA A 220 -8.65 -11.36 -8.89
CA ALA A 220 -8.25 -9.99 -9.22
C ALA A 220 -7.19 -9.50 -8.24
N SER A 221 -6.39 -8.51 -8.64
CA SER A 221 -5.44 -7.83 -7.75
C SER A 221 -5.89 -6.41 -7.48
N ILE A 222 -6.00 -6.03 -6.22
CA ILE A 222 -6.45 -4.72 -5.75
C ILE A 222 -5.35 -4.09 -4.90
N GLY A 223 -4.99 -2.85 -5.22
CA GLY A 223 -4.11 -2.02 -4.44
C GLY A 223 -4.90 -1.23 -3.42
N VAL A 224 -4.54 -1.37 -2.15
CA VAL A 224 -5.04 -0.54 -1.04
C VAL A 224 -3.97 0.49 -0.76
N LEU A 225 -4.19 1.72 -1.21
CA LEU A 225 -3.24 2.82 -1.04
C LEU A 225 -3.57 3.60 0.24
N ILE A 226 -2.59 3.68 1.14
CA ILE A 226 -2.63 4.45 2.39
C ILE A 226 -1.69 5.64 2.23
N GLU A 227 -2.26 6.83 2.07
CA GLU A 227 -1.51 8.07 1.89
C GLU A 227 -1.44 8.88 3.19
N TRP A 228 -0.23 9.24 3.60
CA TRP A 228 0.05 10.08 4.77
C TRP A 228 0.59 11.44 4.35
N LEU A 229 -0.28 12.46 4.33
CA LEU A 229 0.12 13.85 4.06
C LEU A 229 0.05 14.64 5.36
N CYS A 230 1.20 14.88 6.00
CA CYS A 230 1.25 15.42 7.35
C CYS A 230 1.98 16.76 7.42
N ASP A 231 1.37 17.72 8.12
CA ASP A 231 1.90 19.06 8.36
C ASP A 231 2.15 19.20 9.87
N LEU A 232 3.40 19.00 10.31
CA LEU A 232 3.78 18.96 11.73
C LEU A 232 3.68 20.33 12.42
N ASP A 233 3.55 21.41 11.64
CA ASP A 233 3.27 22.75 12.19
C ASP A 233 1.86 22.82 12.80
N LYS A 234 0.95 21.94 12.38
CA LYS A 234 -0.44 21.86 12.82
C LYS A 234 -0.60 20.57 13.62
N ASP A 235 -0.24 20.65 14.89
CA ASP A 235 -0.04 19.63 15.94
C ASP A 235 -1.11 18.51 16.12
N SER A 236 -2.08 18.28 15.22
CA SER A 236 -3.20 17.35 15.50
C SER A 236 -3.82 16.56 14.35
N ASP A 237 -3.47 16.75 13.07
CA ASP A 237 -4.21 16.11 11.97
C ASP A 237 -3.34 15.34 10.96
N CYS A 238 -2.37 14.58 11.45
CA CYS A 238 -1.70 13.56 10.64
C CYS A 238 -2.56 12.30 10.63
N ARG A 239 -3.41 12.17 9.61
CA ARG A 239 -4.35 11.05 9.42
C ARG A 239 -4.16 10.43 8.03
N PRO A 240 -4.37 9.11 7.90
CA PRO A 240 -4.23 8.43 6.61
C PRO A 240 -5.44 8.71 5.72
N ARG A 241 -5.20 8.71 4.42
CA ARG A 241 -6.24 8.66 3.38
C ARG A 241 -6.18 7.33 2.66
N TYR A 242 -7.33 6.69 2.50
CA TYR A 242 -7.43 5.38 1.86
C TYR A 242 -7.99 5.53 0.45
N SER A 243 -7.37 4.85 -0.52
CA SER A 243 -7.90 4.71 -1.86
C SER A 243 -7.71 3.27 -2.35
N PHE A 244 -8.59 2.83 -3.25
CA PHE A 244 -8.64 1.45 -3.71
C PHE A 244 -8.60 1.44 -5.23
N VAL A 245 -7.66 0.69 -5.80
CA VAL A 245 -7.46 0.61 -7.24
C VAL A 245 -7.36 -0.85 -7.67
N CYS A 246 -7.92 -1.19 -8.82
CA CYS A 246 -7.67 -2.49 -9.44
C CYS A 246 -6.29 -2.41 -10.13
N LEU A 247 -5.33 -3.24 -9.69
CA LEU A 247 -3.95 -3.22 -10.20
C LEU A 247 -3.80 -4.00 -11.51
N ASP A 248 -4.51 -5.11 -11.65
CA ASP A 248 -4.41 -5.99 -12.81
C ASP A 248 -5.76 -6.38 -13.40
N LYS A 249 -5.81 -6.45 -14.73
CA LYS A 249 -6.91 -7.09 -15.47
C LYS A 249 -6.72 -8.61 -15.61
N VAL A 250 -5.55 -9.13 -15.22
CA VAL A 250 -5.19 -10.54 -15.31
C VAL A 250 -5.78 -11.29 -14.10
N THR A 251 -6.23 -12.52 -14.36
CA THR A 251 -6.78 -13.41 -13.35
C THR A 251 -5.71 -13.84 -12.35
N PHE A 252 -5.91 -13.56 -11.06
CA PHE A 252 -5.02 -14.03 -10.00
C PHE A 252 -5.43 -15.44 -9.55
N ASP A 253 -4.59 -16.42 -9.85
CA ASP A 253 -4.72 -17.80 -9.35
C ASP A 253 -3.43 -18.33 -8.73
N PHE A 254 -3.58 -19.16 -7.70
CA PHE A 254 -2.45 -19.88 -7.09
C PHE A 254 -2.85 -21.31 -6.77
N ARG A 255 -1.85 -22.17 -6.52
CA ARG A 255 -2.04 -23.60 -6.28
C ARG A 255 -1.49 -23.98 -4.93
N PHE A 256 -2.25 -24.78 -4.19
CA PHE A 256 -1.76 -25.41 -2.96
C PHE A 256 -2.32 -26.83 -2.84
N ALA A 257 -1.76 -27.62 -1.94
CA ALA A 257 -2.24 -28.97 -1.68
C ALA A 257 -2.27 -29.27 -0.19
N ARG A 258 -3.28 -30.06 0.22
CA ARG A 258 -3.39 -30.64 1.56
C ARG A 258 -3.02 -32.11 1.49
N TYR A 259 -2.04 -32.52 2.27
CA TYR A 259 -1.58 -33.90 2.28
C TYR A 259 -2.30 -34.68 3.37
N SER A 260 -2.80 -35.86 3.04
CA SER A 260 -3.46 -36.77 3.97
C SER A 260 -3.02 -38.21 3.71
N THR A 261 -3.33 -39.10 4.65
CA THR A 261 -3.06 -40.53 4.52
C THR A 261 -4.39 -41.26 4.39
N ASP A 262 -4.50 -42.13 3.40
CA ASP A 262 -5.70 -42.94 3.16
C ASP A 262 -5.80 -44.11 4.17
N ALA A 263 -6.96 -44.75 4.27
CA ALA A 263 -7.22 -45.88 5.19
C ALA A 263 -6.26 -47.07 4.97
N ALA A 264 -5.69 -47.20 3.77
CA ALA A 264 -4.69 -48.21 3.41
C ALA A 264 -3.24 -47.80 3.74
N GLY A 265 -3.01 -46.65 4.41
CA GLY A 265 -1.67 -46.15 4.76
C GLY A 265 -0.91 -45.49 3.60
N GLN A 266 -1.54 -45.32 2.43
CA GLN A 266 -0.93 -44.66 1.28
C GLN A 266 -1.05 -43.13 1.40
N ARG A 267 0.02 -42.42 1.02
CA ARG A 267 0.02 -40.95 0.97
C ARG A 267 -0.84 -40.47 -0.20
N GLN A 268 -1.75 -39.56 0.10
CA GLN A 268 -2.56 -38.87 -0.89
C GLN A 268 -2.56 -37.36 -0.64
N ARG A 269 -3.06 -36.58 -1.59
CA ARG A 269 -3.30 -35.16 -1.40
C ARG A 269 -4.59 -34.70 -2.05
N THR A 270 -5.20 -33.69 -1.48
CA THR A 270 -6.23 -32.89 -2.12
C THR A 270 -5.57 -31.67 -2.71
N PHE A 271 -5.67 -31.51 -4.03
CA PHE A 271 -5.06 -30.40 -4.76
C PHE A 271 -6.09 -29.31 -5.01
N TYR A 272 -5.70 -28.06 -4.75
CA TYR A 272 -6.53 -26.89 -4.93
C TYR A 272 -5.89 -25.92 -5.91
N LYS A 273 -6.65 -25.56 -6.94
CA LYS A 273 -6.40 -24.36 -7.72
C LYS A 273 -7.36 -23.27 -7.23
N VAL A 274 -6.82 -22.20 -6.67
CA VAL A 274 -7.60 -21.14 -6.04
C VAL A 274 -7.59 -19.91 -6.90
N PHE A 275 -8.75 -19.28 -7.03
CA PHE A 275 -8.92 -17.95 -7.56
C PHE A 275 -9.34 -17.04 -6.41
N GLY A 276 -8.73 -15.87 -6.33
CA GLY A 276 -8.89 -15.02 -5.17
C GLY A 276 -8.67 -13.56 -5.46
N ILE A 277 -9.08 -12.73 -4.50
CA ILE A 277 -8.77 -11.32 -4.49
C ILE A 277 -7.43 -11.15 -3.77
N HIS A 278 -6.40 -10.79 -4.53
CA HIS A 278 -5.10 -10.41 -4.02
C HIS A 278 -5.14 -8.93 -3.62
N LEU A 279 -4.70 -8.62 -2.41
CA LEU A 279 -4.65 -7.29 -1.84
C LEU A 279 -3.19 -6.92 -1.59
N ASP A 280 -2.76 -5.82 -2.17
CA ASP A 280 -1.45 -5.23 -1.95
C ASP A 280 -1.61 -3.89 -1.22
N ILE A 281 -1.07 -3.79 -0.01
CA ILE A 281 -1.18 -2.61 0.85
C ILE A 281 0.04 -1.73 0.60
N MET A 282 -0.20 -0.65 -0.14
CA MET A 282 0.82 0.31 -0.53
C MET A 282 0.74 1.53 0.39
N VAL A 283 1.85 1.89 1.02
CA VAL A 283 1.91 3.04 1.92
C VAL A 283 2.81 4.10 1.30
N CYS A 284 2.30 5.31 1.16
CA CYS A 284 3.05 6.47 0.73
C CYS A 284 2.79 7.65 1.66
N GLY A 285 3.69 8.62 1.66
CA GLY A 285 3.46 9.83 2.42
C GLY A 285 4.59 10.84 2.33
N THR A 286 4.22 12.07 2.65
CA THR A 286 5.13 13.21 2.77
C THR A 286 4.80 13.91 4.07
N VAL A 287 5.83 14.24 4.83
CA VAL A 287 5.70 15.04 6.05
C VAL A 287 6.47 16.35 5.91
N CYS A 288 5.90 17.42 6.43
CA CYS A 288 6.46 18.77 6.36
C CYS A 288 6.57 19.38 7.76
N ASP A 289 7.68 20.07 8.04
CA ASP A 289 7.91 20.80 9.30
C ASP A 289 8.70 22.10 9.02
N SER A 290 8.26 23.22 9.60
CA SER A 290 8.93 24.53 9.50
C SER A 290 10.03 24.74 10.55
N ASN A 291 9.95 24.06 11.70
CA ASN A 291 10.88 24.20 12.82
C ASN A 291 12.05 23.23 12.74
N ALA A 292 12.00 22.29 11.80
CA ALA A 292 13.06 21.33 11.61
C ALA A 292 14.36 22.02 11.18
N LYS A 293 15.31 22.07 12.11
CA LYS A 293 16.72 22.29 11.76
C LYS A 293 17.10 21.19 10.79
N VAL A 294 17.65 21.56 9.64
CA VAL A 294 18.29 20.63 8.72
C VAL A 294 19.37 19.90 9.54
N MET A 295 19.05 18.71 10.05
CA MET A 295 20.06 17.79 10.59
C MET A 295 20.81 17.28 9.38
N ASN A 296 21.83 18.05 8.96
CA ASN A 296 22.86 17.53 8.08
C ASN A 296 23.61 16.46 8.89
N ALA A 297 23.48 15.21 8.45
CA ALA A 297 24.40 14.15 8.81
C ALA A 297 25.81 14.47 8.27
#